data_AF-A0A4Q5QQ42-F1
#
_entry.id   AF-A0A4Q5QQ42-F1
#
_cell.length_a   1.000
_cell.length_b   1.000
_cell.length_c   1.000
_cell.angle_alpha   90.00
_cell.angle_beta   90.00
_cell.angle_gamma   90.00
#
_symmetry.space_group_name_H-M   'P 1'
#
loop_
_entity.id
_entity.type
_entity.pdbx_description
1 polymer ?
#
loop_
_entity_poly.entity_id
_entity_poly.type
_entity_poly.pdbx_seq_one_letter_code
_entity_poly.pdbx_strand_id
1 'polypeptide(L)'
;MKVGMEVLQCAPMINSDPVFWIWREFYLVINRSNQVLANVSKYAESILTTDEKNRILGQAYFLRGLAYYNLATTFKIVPVITTPPLDQNDYYAPSATEEAVWEQVFSDLQAAEANLPLNYDNVTGLDKGQVGRATKGAAAGLLGKSYLYRKDYAKAQIQLEKFFSGALQGVYSLQTDYRNNFKDVNENNSESLFEVQFTEGAGTDFNWTGEPSTAWKQVQASSITYGMEGKGFSDYLPTTWIYNEFKKEKTIAGKSDPRLLATIASYEPDDNSITTYGAAWSNPITSIYPRKYTNDGLGRPFETTESGINYRVLRYADILLMYAEVLNETGKTAEAYPYIQQVRTRA
;
A
#
# COMPACT_ATOMS: atom_id res chain seq x y z
N MET A 1 -46.64 9.10 17.69
CA MET A 1 -45.31 9.60 18.09
C MET A 1 -44.29 8.87 17.22
N LYS A 2 -43.92 9.43 16.07
CA LYS A 2 -42.87 8.87 15.20
C LYS A 2 -41.56 9.49 15.68
N VAL A 3 -40.69 8.67 16.26
CA VAL A 3 -39.33 9.09 16.62
C VAL A 3 -38.52 9.11 15.33
N GLY A 4 -38.10 10.30 14.92
CA GLY A 4 -37.25 10.52 13.75
C GLY A 4 -35.86 9.94 14.01
N MET A 5 -35.39 9.15 13.06
CA MET A 5 -34.01 8.70 12.97
C MET A 5 -33.21 9.89 12.42
N GLU A 6 -32.64 10.70 13.31
CA GLU A 6 -31.61 11.66 12.91
C GLU A 6 -30.37 10.86 12.51
N VAL A 7 -30.18 10.75 11.20
CA VAL A 7 -28.89 10.37 10.63
C VAL A 7 -27.92 11.47 11.03
N LEU A 8 -27.03 11.18 11.98
CA LEU A 8 -25.82 11.96 12.20
C LEU A 8 -24.99 11.90 10.91
N GLN A 9 -25.33 12.78 9.98
CA GLN A 9 -24.53 13.07 8.81
C GLN A 9 -23.30 13.81 9.33
N CYS A 10 -22.26 13.07 9.68
CA CYS A 10 -20.93 13.63 9.87
C CYS A 10 -20.55 14.25 8.52
N ALA A 11 -20.81 15.54 8.37
CA ALA A 11 -20.27 16.29 7.25
C ALA A 11 -18.74 16.17 7.36
N PRO A 12 -18.04 15.57 6.38
CA PRO A 12 -16.59 15.59 6.41
C PRO A 12 -16.20 17.07 6.47
N MET A 13 -15.39 17.45 7.46
CA MET A 13 -14.77 18.77 7.42
C MET A 13 -13.85 18.77 6.19
N ILE A 14 -14.35 19.32 5.08
CA ILE A 14 -13.65 19.38 3.79
C ILE A 14 -12.37 20.24 3.90
N ASN A 15 -12.15 20.90 5.04
CA ASN A 15 -11.07 21.86 5.28
C ASN A 15 -10.12 21.47 6.44
N SER A 16 -10.06 20.19 6.85
CA SER A 16 -9.00 19.81 7.80
C SER A 16 -7.67 19.66 7.07
N ASP A 17 -6.57 20.04 7.75
CA ASP A 17 -5.23 19.94 7.17
C ASP A 17 -4.92 18.52 6.65
N PRO A 18 -5.25 17.41 7.35
CA PRO A 18 -5.01 16.06 6.83
C PRO A 18 -5.73 15.76 5.51
N VAL A 19 -6.97 16.23 5.34
CA VAL A 19 -7.74 16.03 4.10
C VAL A 19 -7.10 16.83 2.96
N PHE A 20 -6.69 18.07 3.24
CA PHE A 20 -5.99 18.91 2.29
C PHE A 20 -4.64 18.33 1.87
N TRP A 21 -3.86 17.76 2.80
CA TRP A 21 -2.57 17.13 2.49
C TRP A 21 -2.74 15.97 1.52
N ILE A 22 -3.70 15.07 1.77
CA ILE A 22 -3.98 13.94 0.87
C ILE A 22 -4.29 14.44 -0.54
N TRP A 23 -5.15 15.45 -0.67
CA TRP A 23 -5.47 16.07 -1.96
C TRP A 23 -4.22 16.64 -2.63
N ARG A 24 -3.49 17.52 -1.94
CA ARG A 24 -2.29 18.20 -2.45
C ARG A 24 -1.23 17.22 -2.93
N GLU A 25 -0.89 16.22 -2.10
CA GLU A 25 0.19 15.27 -2.42
C GLU A 25 -0.13 14.41 -3.65
N PHE A 26 -1.38 13.95 -3.79
CA PHE A 26 -1.74 13.16 -4.99
C PHE A 26 -1.79 14.01 -6.26
N TYR A 27 -2.23 15.27 -6.20
CA TYR A 27 -2.15 16.15 -7.36
C TYR A 27 -0.71 16.54 -7.72
N LEU A 28 0.20 16.59 -6.75
CA LEU A 28 1.63 16.76 -7.01
C LEU A 28 2.20 15.55 -7.78
N VAL A 29 1.83 14.33 -7.39
CA VAL A 29 2.20 13.10 -8.12
C VAL A 29 1.61 13.11 -9.54
N ILE A 30 0.35 13.51 -9.71
CA ILE A 30 -0.30 13.62 -11.03
C ILE A 30 0.46 14.62 -11.91
N ASN A 31 0.74 15.81 -11.41
CA ASN A 31 1.43 16.84 -12.18
C ASN A 31 2.83 16.38 -12.63
N ARG A 32 3.63 15.82 -11.71
CA ARG A 32 4.97 15.29 -12.04
C ARG A 32 4.90 14.16 -13.05
N SER A 33 3.91 13.27 -12.92
CA SER A 33 3.69 12.18 -13.89
C SER A 33 3.31 12.74 -15.26
N ASN A 34 2.42 13.74 -15.33
CA ASN A 34 2.04 14.40 -16.58
C ASN A 34 3.25 15.03 -17.30
N GLN A 35 4.18 15.63 -16.55
CA GLN A 35 5.41 16.18 -17.14
C GLN A 35 6.29 15.09 -17.76
N VAL A 36 6.44 13.94 -17.11
CA VAL A 36 7.19 12.79 -17.64
C VAL A 36 6.52 12.27 -18.91
N LEU A 37 5.21 11.99 -18.84
CA LEU A 37 4.43 11.48 -19.97
C LEU A 37 4.44 12.42 -21.18
N ALA A 38 4.46 13.73 -20.96
CA ALA A 38 4.49 14.72 -22.03
C ALA A 38 5.88 14.90 -22.70
N ASN A 39 6.97 14.43 -22.08
CA ASN A 39 8.33 14.79 -22.51
C ASN A 39 9.27 13.61 -22.79
N VAL A 40 9.09 12.43 -22.17
CA VAL A 40 10.03 11.30 -22.34
C VAL A 40 10.18 10.85 -23.78
N SER A 41 9.10 10.84 -24.55
CA SER A 41 9.10 10.43 -25.95
C SER A 41 9.93 11.35 -26.86
N LYS A 42 10.20 12.59 -26.44
CA LYS A 42 10.91 13.61 -27.22
C LYS A 42 12.44 13.43 -27.22
N TYR A 43 12.99 12.67 -26.28
CA TYR A 43 14.44 12.43 -26.21
C TYR A 43 14.90 11.57 -27.38
N ALA A 44 16.08 11.85 -27.94
CA ALA A 44 16.67 11.04 -28.99
C ALA A 44 17.05 9.63 -28.49
N GLU A 45 17.07 8.62 -29.37
CA GLU A 45 17.47 7.25 -29.01
C GLU A 45 18.91 7.13 -28.51
N SER A 46 19.78 8.08 -28.88
CA SER A 46 21.15 8.19 -28.36
C SER A 46 21.21 8.61 -26.89
N ILE A 47 20.12 9.12 -26.32
CA ILE A 47 20.02 9.55 -24.92
C ILE A 47 19.17 8.56 -24.11
N LEU A 48 18.01 8.17 -24.64
CA LEU A 48 17.13 7.17 -24.04
C LEU A 48 16.70 6.18 -25.11
N THR A 49 17.06 4.91 -24.91
CA THR A 49 16.60 3.81 -25.78
C THR A 49 15.08 3.66 -25.71
N THR A 50 14.50 3.00 -26.71
CA THR A 50 13.05 2.71 -26.72
C THR A 50 12.61 1.92 -25.49
N ASP A 51 13.40 0.95 -25.04
CA ASP A 51 13.07 0.17 -23.83
C ASP A 51 13.12 1.01 -22.56
N GLU A 52 14.11 1.88 -22.41
CA GLU A 52 14.19 2.81 -21.27
C GLU A 52 13.01 3.79 -21.27
N LYS A 53 12.66 4.35 -22.43
CA LYS A 53 11.48 5.22 -22.57
C LYS A 53 10.21 4.51 -22.13
N ASN A 54 9.99 3.29 -22.60
CA ASN A 54 8.82 2.49 -22.24
C ASN A 54 8.78 2.27 -20.72
N ARG A 55 9.88 1.86 -20.09
CA ARG A 55 9.91 1.66 -18.62
C ARG A 55 9.69 2.96 -17.84
N ILE A 56 10.19 4.10 -18.30
CA ILE A 56 9.94 5.40 -17.67
C ILE A 56 8.47 5.79 -17.80
N LEU A 57 7.88 5.63 -19.00
CA LEU A 57 6.45 5.87 -19.22
C LEU A 57 5.59 4.96 -18.35
N GLY A 58 5.93 3.66 -18.27
CA GLY A 58 5.23 2.68 -17.45
C GLY A 58 5.24 3.06 -15.95
N GLN A 59 6.37 3.56 -15.45
CA GLN A 59 6.46 4.06 -14.06
C GLN A 59 5.62 5.31 -13.85
N ALA A 60 5.63 6.27 -14.79
CA ALA A 60 4.81 7.47 -14.69
C ALA A 60 3.31 7.17 -14.73
N TYR A 61 2.89 6.26 -15.61
CA TYR A 61 1.52 5.76 -15.65
C TYR A 61 1.13 5.06 -14.34
N PHE A 62 1.99 4.19 -13.80
CA PHE A 62 1.72 3.52 -12.53
C PHE A 62 1.51 4.51 -11.38
N LEU A 63 2.39 5.51 -11.25
CA LEU A 63 2.30 6.52 -10.18
C LEU A 63 1.06 7.40 -10.34
N ARG A 64 0.71 7.81 -11.56
CA ARG A 64 -0.52 8.57 -11.82
C ARG A 64 -1.78 7.74 -11.55
N GLY A 65 -1.79 6.48 -11.97
CA GLY A 65 -2.88 5.53 -11.69
C GLY A 65 -3.04 5.28 -10.18
N LEU A 66 -1.94 5.14 -9.43
CA LEU A 66 -1.96 5.03 -7.97
C LEU A 66 -2.50 6.30 -7.31
N ALA A 67 -2.11 7.48 -7.78
CA ALA A 67 -2.62 8.74 -7.26
C ALA A 67 -4.14 8.88 -7.50
N TYR A 68 -4.61 8.60 -8.72
CA TYR A 68 -6.04 8.62 -9.03
C TYR A 68 -6.83 7.54 -8.29
N TYR A 69 -6.27 6.35 -8.07
CA TYR A 69 -6.91 5.31 -7.26
C TYR A 69 -7.18 5.81 -5.83
N ASN A 70 -6.19 6.44 -5.20
CA ASN A 70 -6.36 6.98 -3.84
C ASN A 70 -7.32 8.17 -3.79
N LEU A 71 -7.27 9.05 -4.79
CA LEU A 71 -8.24 10.15 -4.92
C LEU A 71 -9.67 9.63 -5.13
N ALA A 72 -9.87 8.64 -6.00
CA ALA A 72 -11.16 8.04 -6.28
C ALA A 72 -11.75 7.33 -5.06
N THR A 73 -10.92 6.60 -4.30
CA THR A 73 -11.37 5.87 -3.11
C THR A 73 -11.63 6.79 -1.90
N THR A 74 -10.99 7.96 -1.86
CA THR A 74 -11.13 8.93 -0.77
C THR A 74 -12.19 10.00 -1.04
N PHE A 75 -12.19 10.59 -2.24
CA PHE A 75 -13.03 11.74 -2.62
C PHE A 75 -14.13 11.41 -3.63
N LYS A 76 -14.06 10.24 -4.28
CA LYS A 76 -14.93 9.78 -5.38
C LYS A 76 -14.83 10.62 -6.65
N ILE A 77 -15.19 11.89 -6.57
CA ILE A 77 -15.28 12.81 -7.69
C ILE A 77 -14.18 13.86 -7.56
N VAL A 78 -13.28 13.90 -8.54
CA VAL A 78 -12.14 14.83 -8.59
C VAL A 78 -11.89 15.29 -10.04
N PRO A 79 -11.23 16.43 -10.28
CA PRO A 79 -10.73 16.79 -11.61
C PRO A 79 -9.80 15.73 -12.21
N VAL A 80 -10.00 15.42 -13.50
CA VAL A 80 -9.09 14.57 -14.28
C VAL A 80 -8.20 15.47 -15.14
N ILE A 81 -6.91 15.48 -14.83
CA ILE A 81 -5.89 16.36 -15.41
C ILE A 81 -4.76 15.46 -15.91
N THR A 82 -4.64 15.32 -17.23
CA THR A 82 -3.70 14.37 -17.86
C THR A 82 -2.55 15.04 -18.61
N THR A 83 -2.54 16.37 -18.65
CA THR A 83 -1.50 17.19 -19.27
C THR A 83 -0.91 18.16 -18.25
N PRO A 84 0.36 18.60 -18.45
CA PRO A 84 0.88 19.74 -17.70
C PRO A 84 0.06 21.00 -18.01
N PRO A 85 -0.22 21.86 -17.02
CA PRO A 85 -0.89 23.13 -17.26
C PRO A 85 0.00 24.05 -18.12
N LEU A 86 -0.61 24.70 -19.11
CA LEU A 86 0.04 25.65 -20.01
C LEU A 86 -0.28 27.10 -19.60
N ASP A 87 -1.49 27.34 -19.12
CA ASP A 87 -1.91 28.65 -18.63
C ASP A 87 -2.83 28.57 -17.39
N GLN A 88 -3.23 29.73 -16.87
CA GLN A 88 -3.99 29.83 -15.63
C GLN A 88 -5.36 29.14 -15.70
N ASN A 89 -5.99 29.05 -16.87
CA ASN A 89 -7.29 28.40 -17.00
C ASN A 89 -7.21 26.90 -16.71
N ASP A 90 -6.06 26.27 -16.96
CA ASP A 90 -5.83 24.85 -16.67
C ASP A 90 -5.82 24.55 -15.16
N TYR A 91 -5.64 25.56 -14.30
CA TYR A 91 -5.66 25.40 -12.85
C TYR A 91 -7.08 25.22 -12.29
N TYR A 92 -8.11 25.56 -13.06
CA TYR A 92 -9.51 25.51 -12.63
C TYR A 92 -10.29 24.41 -13.35
N ALA A 93 -9.65 23.26 -13.58
CA ALA A 93 -10.30 22.11 -14.18
C ALA A 93 -11.55 21.71 -13.35
N PRO A 94 -12.72 21.52 -13.99
CA PRO A 94 -13.92 21.10 -13.28
C PRO A 94 -13.78 19.67 -12.77
N SER A 95 -14.52 19.35 -11.72
CA SER A 95 -14.64 17.96 -11.27
C SER A 95 -15.19 17.07 -12.40
N ALA A 96 -14.59 15.89 -12.59
CA ALA A 96 -15.06 14.90 -13.54
C ALA A 96 -16.21 14.05 -12.95
N THR A 97 -16.78 13.14 -13.73
CA THR A 97 -17.66 12.10 -13.16
C THR A 97 -16.83 11.03 -12.44
N GLU A 98 -17.44 10.27 -11.52
CA GLU A 98 -16.76 9.15 -10.87
C GLU A 98 -16.26 8.13 -11.92
N GLU A 99 -17.07 7.87 -12.95
CA GLU A 99 -16.70 6.98 -14.06
C GLU A 99 -15.45 7.49 -14.80
N ALA A 100 -15.36 8.79 -15.08
CA ALA A 100 -14.20 9.35 -15.78
C ALA A 100 -12.90 9.24 -14.94
N VAL A 101 -13.00 9.39 -13.62
CA VAL A 101 -11.85 9.18 -12.72
C VAL A 101 -11.40 7.72 -12.75
N TRP A 102 -12.33 6.77 -12.69
CA TRP A 102 -11.99 5.34 -12.73
C TRP A 102 -11.47 4.88 -14.09
N GLU A 103 -12.01 5.39 -15.20
CA GLU A 103 -11.46 5.13 -16.54
C GLU A 103 -10.01 5.63 -16.65
N GLN A 104 -9.68 6.76 -16.02
CA GLN A 104 -8.30 7.23 -15.92
C GLN A 104 -7.41 6.26 -15.13
N VAL A 105 -7.88 5.75 -13.99
CA VAL A 105 -7.16 4.72 -13.21
C VAL A 105 -6.90 3.47 -14.05
N PHE A 106 -7.93 2.96 -14.75
CA PHE A 106 -7.81 1.75 -15.55
C PHE A 106 -6.84 1.93 -16.71
N SER A 107 -6.98 3.02 -17.46
CA SER A 107 -6.12 3.34 -18.60
C SER A 107 -4.65 3.46 -18.21
N ASP A 108 -4.36 4.19 -17.13
CA ASP A 108 -2.99 4.36 -16.63
C ASP A 108 -2.40 3.03 -16.18
N LEU A 109 -3.13 2.23 -15.39
CA LEU A 109 -2.59 0.97 -14.89
C LEU A 109 -2.42 -0.10 -16.00
N GLN A 110 -3.28 -0.09 -17.02
CA GLN A 110 -3.10 -0.92 -18.22
C GLN A 110 -1.84 -0.50 -19.00
N ALA A 111 -1.64 0.80 -19.22
CA ALA A 111 -0.44 1.33 -19.88
C ALA A 111 0.83 1.03 -19.07
N ALA A 112 0.75 1.11 -17.74
CA ALA A 112 1.83 0.72 -16.84
C ALA A 112 2.18 -0.77 -16.98
N GLU A 113 1.19 -1.66 -16.87
CA GLU A 113 1.41 -3.10 -16.97
C GLU A 113 2.05 -3.49 -18.32
N ALA A 114 1.61 -2.87 -19.42
CA ALA A 114 2.15 -3.13 -20.75
C ALA A 114 3.65 -2.80 -20.87
N ASN A 115 4.09 -1.72 -20.21
CA ASN A 115 5.44 -1.16 -20.38
C ASN A 115 6.44 -1.53 -19.27
N LEU A 116 5.98 -2.02 -18.12
CA LEU A 116 6.84 -2.38 -17.01
C LEU A 116 7.42 -3.79 -17.13
N PRO A 117 8.66 -4.02 -16.66
CA PRO A 117 9.27 -5.34 -16.64
C PRO A 117 8.77 -6.16 -15.44
N LEU A 118 9.03 -7.48 -15.43
CA LEU A 118 8.74 -8.35 -14.28
C LEU A 118 9.58 -7.97 -13.06
N ASN A 119 10.86 -7.70 -13.28
CA ASN A 119 11.82 -7.17 -12.33
C ASN A 119 12.88 -6.35 -13.08
N TYR A 120 13.79 -5.73 -12.35
CA TYR A 120 14.84 -4.88 -12.92
C TYR A 120 16.20 -5.58 -13.03
N ASP A 121 16.32 -6.87 -12.73
CA ASP A 121 17.61 -7.57 -12.67
C ASP A 121 18.30 -7.64 -14.05
N ASN A 122 17.51 -7.81 -15.09
CA ASN A 122 17.98 -8.06 -16.46
C ASN A 122 17.65 -6.93 -17.44
N VAL A 123 17.24 -5.75 -16.96
CA VAL A 123 17.06 -4.57 -17.84
C VAL A 123 18.42 -3.92 -18.16
N THR A 124 18.44 -3.08 -19.19
CA THR A 124 19.59 -2.23 -19.57
C THR A 124 19.43 -0.83 -18.99
N GLY A 125 20.51 -0.10 -18.77
CA GLY A 125 20.46 1.29 -18.32
C GLY A 125 20.56 1.47 -16.80
N LEU A 126 20.26 2.68 -16.33
CA LEU A 126 20.48 3.11 -14.94
C LEU A 126 19.54 2.45 -13.92
N ASP A 127 18.45 1.84 -14.39
CA ASP A 127 17.47 1.15 -13.54
C ASP A 127 17.79 -0.33 -13.33
N LYS A 128 18.86 -0.86 -13.95
CA LYS A 128 19.29 -2.25 -13.75
C LYS A 128 19.58 -2.55 -12.27
N GLY A 129 18.97 -3.62 -11.77
CA GLY A 129 19.13 -4.11 -10.39
C GLY A 129 18.50 -3.20 -9.32
N GLN A 130 17.74 -2.18 -9.71
CA GLN A 130 17.10 -1.28 -8.74
C GLN A 130 15.81 -1.87 -8.19
N VAL A 131 15.73 -1.95 -6.86
CA VAL A 131 14.53 -2.34 -6.12
C VAL A 131 13.65 -1.12 -5.82
N GLY A 132 12.39 -1.36 -5.43
CA GLY A 132 11.41 -0.32 -5.12
C GLY A 132 10.77 0.40 -6.33
N ARG A 133 11.25 0.14 -7.55
CA ARG A 133 10.59 0.62 -8.77
C ARG A 133 9.31 -0.16 -9.06
N ALA A 134 8.34 0.49 -9.68
CA ALA A 134 7.10 -0.16 -10.11
C ALA A 134 7.40 -1.28 -11.12
N THR A 135 6.73 -2.43 -10.96
CA THR A 135 6.89 -3.62 -11.82
C THR A 135 5.58 -3.96 -12.53
N LYS A 136 5.64 -4.86 -13.51
CA LYS A 136 4.46 -5.41 -14.19
C LYS A 136 3.45 -5.98 -13.19
N GLY A 137 3.92 -6.72 -12.18
CA GLY A 137 3.07 -7.29 -11.14
C GLY A 137 2.47 -6.23 -10.22
N ALA A 138 3.21 -5.15 -9.89
CA ALA A 138 2.65 -4.01 -9.16
C ALA A 138 1.46 -3.38 -9.90
N ALA A 139 1.64 -3.07 -11.18
CA ALA A 139 0.59 -2.51 -12.03
C ALA A 139 -0.58 -3.49 -12.19
N ALA A 140 -0.29 -4.76 -12.46
CA ALA A 140 -1.31 -5.78 -12.65
C ALA A 140 -2.17 -5.99 -11.38
N GLY A 141 -1.54 -5.99 -10.21
CA GLY A 141 -2.20 -6.18 -8.93
C GLY A 141 -3.06 -4.98 -8.53
N LEU A 142 -2.56 -3.76 -8.74
CA LEU A 142 -3.32 -2.54 -8.47
C LEU A 142 -4.49 -2.39 -9.45
N LEU A 143 -4.33 -2.82 -10.71
CA LEU A 143 -5.43 -2.87 -11.69
C LEU A 143 -6.51 -3.88 -11.28
N GLY A 144 -6.11 -5.08 -10.85
CA GLY A 144 -7.03 -6.08 -10.32
C GLY A 144 -7.81 -5.57 -9.10
N LYS A 145 -7.13 -4.90 -8.17
CA LYS A 145 -7.74 -4.22 -7.02
C LYS A 145 -8.74 -3.15 -7.44
N SER A 146 -8.40 -2.36 -8.47
CA SER A 146 -9.25 -1.29 -9.00
C SER A 146 -10.53 -1.85 -9.63
N TYR A 147 -10.44 -2.92 -10.42
CA TYR A 147 -11.63 -3.59 -10.97
C TYR A 147 -12.51 -4.20 -9.88
N LEU A 148 -11.90 -4.87 -8.90
CA LEU A 148 -12.63 -5.44 -7.76
C LEU A 148 -13.37 -4.36 -6.95
N TYR A 149 -12.71 -3.22 -6.67
CA TYR A 149 -13.35 -2.10 -5.96
C TYR A 149 -14.59 -1.58 -6.69
N ARG A 150 -14.56 -1.60 -8.03
CA ARG A 150 -15.68 -1.23 -8.91
C ARG A 150 -16.66 -2.36 -9.19
N LYS A 151 -16.47 -3.52 -8.56
CA LYS A 151 -17.28 -4.74 -8.75
C LYS A 151 -17.32 -5.21 -10.21
N ASP A 152 -16.33 -4.83 -11.02
CA ASP A 152 -16.12 -5.40 -12.36
C ASP A 152 -15.41 -6.75 -12.20
N TYR A 153 -16.14 -7.72 -11.65
CA TYR A 153 -15.61 -9.04 -11.29
C TYR A 153 -15.08 -9.78 -12.51
N ALA A 154 -15.65 -9.55 -13.70
CA ALA A 154 -15.19 -10.15 -14.94
C ALA A 154 -13.77 -9.70 -15.29
N LYS A 155 -13.52 -8.38 -15.29
CA LYS A 155 -12.15 -7.87 -15.53
C LYS A 155 -11.22 -8.17 -14.36
N ALA A 156 -11.69 -8.10 -13.12
CA ALA A 156 -10.89 -8.44 -11.95
C ALA A 156 -10.41 -9.89 -11.99
N GLN A 157 -11.27 -10.85 -12.39
CA GLN A 157 -10.90 -12.25 -12.52
C GLN A 157 -9.76 -12.42 -13.54
N ILE A 158 -9.97 -11.91 -14.76
CA ILE A 158 -8.97 -11.99 -15.84
C ILE A 158 -7.63 -11.37 -15.41
N GLN A 159 -7.71 -10.24 -14.72
CA GLN A 159 -6.52 -9.50 -14.31
C GLN A 159 -5.74 -10.21 -13.18
N LEU A 160 -6.43 -10.72 -12.17
CA LEU A 160 -5.81 -11.40 -11.02
C LEU A 160 -5.36 -12.84 -11.35
N GLU A 161 -6.01 -13.49 -12.33
CA GLU A 161 -5.63 -14.83 -12.80
C GLU A 161 -4.22 -14.88 -13.43
N LYS A 162 -3.70 -13.73 -13.89
CA LYS A 162 -2.32 -13.58 -14.37
C LYS A 162 -1.26 -13.94 -13.31
N PHE A 163 -1.59 -13.87 -12.02
CA PHE A 163 -0.67 -14.26 -10.94
C PHE A 163 -0.57 -15.77 -10.74
N PHE A 164 -1.50 -16.52 -11.32
CA PHE A 164 -1.57 -17.98 -11.23
C PHE A 164 -1.34 -18.65 -12.59
N SER A 165 -1.29 -17.87 -13.67
CA SER A 165 -1.05 -18.32 -15.04
C SER A 165 -0.23 -17.30 -15.82
N GLY A 166 0.66 -17.76 -16.71
CA GLY A 166 1.45 -16.88 -17.56
C GLY A 166 2.62 -16.20 -16.83
N ALA A 167 2.94 -14.96 -17.20
CA ALA A 167 4.23 -14.34 -16.86
C ALA A 167 4.43 -13.96 -15.38
N LEU A 168 3.36 -13.82 -14.59
CA LEU A 168 3.48 -13.52 -13.15
C LEU A 168 3.38 -14.79 -12.28
N GLN A 169 3.13 -15.96 -12.88
CA GLN A 169 3.07 -17.21 -12.16
C GLN A 169 4.44 -17.52 -11.52
N GLY A 170 4.45 -17.76 -10.21
CA GLY A 170 5.67 -18.08 -9.46
C GLY A 170 6.62 -16.89 -9.21
N VAL A 171 6.24 -15.67 -9.60
CA VAL A 171 7.05 -14.46 -9.33
C VAL A 171 6.95 -14.03 -7.87
N TYR A 172 5.80 -14.25 -7.23
CA TYR A 172 5.53 -13.84 -5.85
C TYR A 172 5.15 -15.03 -4.98
N SER A 173 5.42 -14.94 -3.67
CA SER A 173 5.05 -15.95 -2.68
C SER A 173 4.81 -15.33 -1.31
N LEU A 174 4.01 -15.99 -0.47
CA LEU A 174 3.85 -15.57 0.92
C LEU A 174 5.16 -15.72 1.70
N GLN A 175 5.50 -14.74 2.51
CA GLN A 175 6.56 -14.89 3.50
C GLN A 175 6.15 -15.90 4.57
N THR A 176 7.07 -16.80 4.92
CA THR A 176 6.86 -17.80 5.97
C THR A 176 6.54 -17.13 7.30
N ASP A 177 7.33 -16.13 7.71
CA ASP A 177 7.01 -15.27 8.85
C ASP A 177 6.19 -14.07 8.38
N TYR A 178 4.93 -13.98 8.80
CA TYR A 178 4.06 -12.84 8.50
C TYR A 178 4.67 -11.50 8.91
N ARG A 179 5.40 -11.46 10.04
CA ARG A 179 6.00 -10.23 10.57
C ARG A 179 7.12 -9.71 9.66
N ASN A 180 7.75 -10.54 8.83
CA ASN A 180 8.77 -10.09 7.86
C ASN A 180 8.23 -9.03 6.87
N ASN A 181 6.93 -8.95 6.67
CA ASN A 181 6.33 -7.93 5.82
C ASN A 181 6.37 -6.51 6.41
N PHE A 182 6.64 -6.37 7.72
CA PHE A 182 6.47 -5.10 8.44
C PHE A 182 7.69 -4.78 9.33
N LYS A 183 8.87 -5.25 8.90
CA LYS A 183 10.18 -4.98 9.51
C LYS A 183 11.10 -4.35 8.45
N ASP A 184 12.12 -3.65 8.91
CA ASP A 184 13.21 -3.06 8.12
C ASP A 184 14.23 -4.10 7.58
N VAL A 185 14.23 -5.32 8.13
CA VAL A 185 15.22 -6.37 7.78
C VAL A 185 14.78 -7.40 6.72
N ASN A 186 13.62 -7.23 6.08
CA ASN A 186 13.13 -8.13 5.00
C ASN A 186 12.36 -7.33 3.93
N GLU A 187 12.96 -6.24 3.50
CA GLU A 187 12.40 -5.36 2.49
C GLU A 187 12.45 -5.94 1.09
N ASN A 188 11.48 -5.56 0.25
CA ASN A 188 11.34 -6.05 -1.12
C ASN A 188 11.34 -7.58 -1.21
N ASN A 189 10.82 -8.26 -0.19
CA ASN A 189 10.74 -9.71 -0.13
C ASN A 189 9.73 -10.27 -1.15
N SER A 190 9.66 -11.60 -1.28
CA SER A 190 8.81 -12.26 -2.28
C SER A 190 7.29 -12.03 -2.16
N GLU A 191 6.81 -11.53 -1.02
CA GLU A 191 5.40 -11.17 -0.82
C GLU A 191 5.12 -9.72 -1.24
N SER A 192 6.15 -8.91 -1.55
CA SER A 192 6.01 -7.51 -1.93
C SER A 192 5.75 -7.34 -3.43
N LEU A 193 4.64 -6.68 -3.78
CA LEU A 193 4.39 -6.25 -5.15
C LEU A 193 4.84 -4.80 -5.35
N PHE A 194 4.54 -3.94 -4.38
CA PHE A 194 5.02 -2.56 -4.36
C PHE A 194 5.09 -2.03 -2.93
N GLU A 195 6.19 -1.33 -2.63
CA GLU A 195 6.43 -0.72 -1.33
C GLU A 195 7.16 0.62 -1.48
N VAL A 196 6.81 1.57 -0.63
CA VAL A 196 7.52 2.85 -0.54
C VAL A 196 8.79 2.63 0.27
N GLN A 197 9.92 3.01 -0.30
CA GLN A 197 11.25 2.81 0.28
C GLN A 197 11.53 3.89 1.32
N PHE A 198 11.84 3.48 2.54
CA PHE A 198 12.30 4.24 3.66
C PHE A 198 13.64 3.66 4.14
N THR A 199 14.47 4.49 4.75
CA THR A 199 15.75 4.10 5.33
C THR A 199 16.10 5.08 6.43
N GLU A 200 16.67 4.56 7.52
CA GLU A 200 17.26 5.40 8.56
C GLU A 200 18.62 5.93 8.14
N GLY A 201 19.04 7.03 8.77
CA GLY A 201 20.37 7.62 8.59
C GLY A 201 20.60 8.39 7.29
N ALA A 202 19.62 8.42 6.38
CA ALA A 202 19.65 9.31 5.21
C ALA A 202 19.11 10.69 5.57
N GLY A 203 19.74 11.75 5.03
CA GLY A 203 19.27 13.12 5.16
C GLY A 203 19.34 13.71 6.58
N THR A 204 19.10 15.02 6.66
CA THR A 204 19.10 15.81 7.91
C THR A 204 17.79 16.56 8.14
N ASP A 205 16.99 16.76 7.10
CA ASP A 205 15.71 17.47 7.14
C ASP A 205 14.54 16.48 7.12
N PHE A 206 13.63 16.57 8.09
CA PHE A 206 12.46 15.69 8.20
C PHE A 206 11.43 15.85 7.08
N ASN A 207 11.61 16.79 6.17
CA ASN A 207 10.78 16.89 4.97
C ASN A 207 9.28 17.02 5.33
N TRP A 208 8.96 18.01 6.16
CA TRP A 208 7.56 18.27 6.51
C TRP A 208 6.82 19.04 5.42
N THR A 209 7.54 19.91 4.69
CA THR A 209 7.03 20.73 3.57
C THR A 209 8.15 21.02 2.58
N GLY A 210 7.84 21.11 1.28
CA GLY A 210 8.76 21.62 0.26
C GLY A 210 8.93 20.74 -0.97
N GLU A 211 10.01 20.98 -1.72
CA GLU A 211 10.41 20.18 -2.89
C GLU A 211 11.53 19.20 -2.54
N PRO A 212 11.50 17.96 -3.07
CA PRO A 212 12.50 16.95 -2.77
C PRO A 212 13.93 17.44 -2.96
N SER A 213 14.74 17.25 -1.91
CA SER A 213 16.16 17.55 -1.92
C SER A 213 16.98 16.38 -1.41
N THR A 214 18.27 16.38 -1.71
CA THR A 214 19.21 15.36 -1.19
C THR A 214 19.39 15.41 0.32
N ALA A 215 18.96 16.49 0.98
CA ALA A 215 19.03 16.65 2.43
C ALA A 215 17.81 16.04 3.16
N TRP A 216 16.77 15.64 2.43
CA TRP A 216 15.57 15.07 3.03
C TRP A 216 15.81 13.69 3.62
N LYS A 217 15.32 13.49 4.84
CA LYS A 217 15.23 12.19 5.48
C LYS A 217 14.26 11.32 4.70
N GLN A 218 14.61 10.03 4.62
CA GLN A 218 13.80 9.02 3.94
C GLN A 218 13.16 8.10 4.98
N VAL A 219 12.57 8.67 6.03
CA VAL A 219 12.00 7.91 7.15
C VAL A 219 10.47 7.98 7.13
N GLN A 220 9.82 7.05 7.80
CA GLN A 220 8.38 7.14 8.08
C GLN A 220 8.07 7.35 9.57
N ALA A 221 6.97 8.06 9.85
CA ALA A 221 6.53 8.39 11.21
C ALA A 221 5.45 7.42 11.75
N SER A 222 5.09 6.37 11.02
CA SER A 222 4.07 5.41 11.49
C SER A 222 4.50 4.70 12.77
N SER A 223 5.78 4.36 12.93
CA SER A 223 6.20 3.59 14.10
C SER A 223 6.04 4.36 15.42
N ILE A 224 6.42 5.64 15.47
CA ILE A 224 6.26 6.47 16.67
C ILE A 224 4.81 6.80 16.99
N THR A 225 3.98 7.05 15.97
CA THR A 225 2.54 7.29 16.15
C THR A 225 1.82 6.02 16.62
N TYR A 226 2.28 4.84 16.20
CA TYR A 226 1.76 3.53 16.61
C TYR A 226 2.40 2.98 17.88
N GLY A 227 3.46 3.62 18.37
CA GLY A 227 4.22 3.16 19.53
C GLY A 227 3.34 3.08 20.77
N MET A 228 3.54 2.01 21.55
CA MET A 228 2.85 1.77 22.82
C MET A 228 3.04 2.95 23.78
N GLU A 229 2.08 3.20 24.66
CA GLU A 229 2.21 4.22 25.71
C GLU A 229 3.52 4.04 26.50
N GLY A 230 4.30 5.12 26.63
CA GLY A 230 5.64 5.10 27.22
C GLY A 230 6.76 4.62 26.28
N LYS A 231 6.41 4.24 25.05
CA LYS A 231 7.30 3.75 23.98
C LYS A 231 7.16 4.53 22.67
N GLY A 232 6.13 5.36 22.53
CA GLY A 232 5.87 6.28 21.43
C GLY A 232 4.73 7.23 21.79
N PHE A 233 4.05 7.80 20.79
CA PHE A 233 2.96 8.75 21.00
C PHE A 233 1.61 8.08 21.31
N SER A 234 1.43 6.83 20.87
CA SER A 234 0.19 6.07 21.09
C SER A 234 -1.05 6.76 20.52
N ASP A 235 -0.91 7.44 19.38
CA ASP A 235 -1.98 8.19 18.70
C ASP A 235 -3.09 7.28 18.15
N TYR A 236 -2.75 6.01 17.87
CA TYR A 236 -3.66 5.00 17.35
C TYR A 236 -3.69 3.78 18.26
N LEU A 237 -4.90 3.32 18.60
CA LEU A 237 -5.12 2.10 19.36
C LEU A 237 -6.03 1.14 18.60
N PRO A 238 -5.72 -0.18 18.58
CA PRO A 238 -6.64 -1.17 18.03
C PRO A 238 -7.92 -1.21 18.88
N THR A 239 -9.05 -1.43 18.21
CA THR A 239 -10.31 -1.67 18.94
C THR A 239 -10.30 -3.05 19.57
N THR A 240 -11.00 -3.21 20.69
CA THR A 240 -11.21 -4.52 21.30
C THR A 240 -11.96 -5.48 20.37
N TRP A 241 -12.78 -4.94 19.46
CA TRP A 241 -13.48 -5.73 18.44
C TRP A 241 -12.49 -6.48 17.54
N ILE A 242 -11.53 -5.79 16.89
CA ILE A 242 -10.58 -6.47 15.98
C ILE A 242 -9.65 -7.42 16.74
N TYR A 243 -9.27 -7.07 17.97
CA TYR A 243 -8.54 -7.97 18.87
C TYR A 243 -9.34 -9.26 19.13
N ASN A 244 -10.63 -9.15 19.45
CA ASN A 244 -11.49 -10.31 19.71
C ASN A 244 -11.74 -11.16 18.46
N GLU A 245 -11.78 -10.57 17.25
CA GLU A 245 -11.87 -11.35 16.00
C GLU A 245 -10.70 -12.33 15.84
N PHE A 246 -9.47 -11.90 16.14
CA PHE A 246 -8.30 -12.80 16.14
C PHE A 246 -8.39 -13.94 17.16
N LYS A 247 -9.19 -13.78 18.22
CA LYS A 247 -9.30 -14.76 19.32
C LYS A 247 -10.38 -15.81 19.06
N LYS A 248 -11.26 -15.61 18.07
CA LYS A 248 -12.37 -16.53 17.77
C LYS A 248 -11.92 -17.90 17.28
N GLU A 249 -10.82 -17.92 16.53
CA GLU A 249 -10.31 -19.14 15.91
C GLU A 249 -8.89 -19.43 16.39
N LYS A 250 -8.66 -20.67 16.82
CA LYS A 250 -7.34 -21.18 17.18
C LYS A 250 -6.71 -21.87 15.99
N THR A 251 -5.38 -21.85 15.96
CA THR A 251 -4.61 -22.67 15.02
C THR A 251 -4.86 -24.16 15.28
N ILE A 252 -4.47 -25.02 14.33
CA ILE A 252 -4.54 -26.48 14.50
C ILE A 252 -3.72 -27.01 15.69
N ALA A 253 -2.76 -26.23 16.18
CA ALA A 253 -1.96 -26.51 17.37
C ALA A 253 -2.61 -25.98 18.67
N GLY A 254 -3.82 -25.43 18.61
CA GLY A 254 -4.53 -24.83 19.75
C GLY A 254 -3.97 -23.48 20.20
N LYS A 255 -3.02 -22.89 19.46
CA LYS A 255 -2.43 -21.58 19.75
C LYS A 255 -3.25 -20.44 19.15
N SER A 256 -3.05 -19.22 19.66
CA SER A 256 -3.62 -18.02 19.04
C SER A 256 -3.08 -17.84 17.61
N ASP A 257 -3.87 -17.18 16.75
CA ASP A 257 -3.41 -16.82 15.41
C ASP A 257 -2.11 -15.99 15.51
N PRO A 258 -0.98 -16.41 14.92
CA PRO A 258 0.29 -15.69 15.03
C PRO A 258 0.24 -14.29 14.41
N ARG A 259 -0.73 -14.00 13.54
CA ARG A 259 -0.97 -12.65 13.02
C ARG A 259 -1.49 -11.70 14.09
N LEU A 260 -2.10 -12.20 15.17
CA LEU A 260 -2.50 -11.40 16.34
C LEU A 260 -1.27 -10.70 16.90
N LEU A 261 -0.27 -11.46 17.36
CA LEU A 261 0.91 -10.93 18.04
C LEU A 261 1.92 -10.27 17.10
N ALA A 262 1.73 -10.37 15.78
CA ALA A 262 2.42 -9.56 14.79
C ALA A 262 1.70 -8.23 14.48
N THR A 263 0.39 -8.13 14.77
CA THR A 263 -0.43 -6.96 14.46
C THR A 263 -0.70 -6.09 15.68
N ILE A 264 -1.02 -6.73 16.80
CA ILE A 264 -1.42 -6.13 18.08
C ILE A 264 -0.45 -6.64 19.16
N ALA A 265 0.16 -5.74 19.90
CA ALA A 265 0.83 -6.06 21.14
C ALA A 265 -0.24 -6.24 22.22
N SER A 266 -0.33 -7.44 22.78
CA SER A 266 -1.19 -7.78 23.92
C SER A 266 -0.42 -8.68 24.89
N TYR A 267 -0.84 -8.69 26.15
CA TYR A 267 -0.29 -9.57 27.18
C TYR A 267 -0.90 -10.97 27.04
N GLU A 268 -0.12 -11.93 26.52
CA GLU A 268 -0.54 -13.31 26.25
C GLU A 268 0.48 -14.31 26.81
N PRO A 269 0.40 -14.68 28.10
CA PRO A 269 1.39 -15.56 28.72
C PRO A 269 1.45 -16.95 28.06
N ASP A 270 0.31 -17.49 27.61
CA ASP A 270 0.23 -18.80 26.95
C ASP A 270 0.91 -18.85 25.56
N ASP A 271 1.14 -17.66 24.99
CA ASP A 271 1.80 -17.43 23.70
C ASP A 271 3.16 -16.71 23.89
N ASN A 272 3.70 -16.70 25.12
CA ASN A 272 4.97 -16.05 25.50
C ASN A 272 5.04 -14.53 25.20
N SER A 273 3.91 -13.84 25.07
CA SER A 273 3.84 -12.38 24.90
C SER A 273 3.72 -11.69 26.26
N ILE A 274 4.82 -11.69 27.03
CA ILE A 274 4.91 -11.01 28.34
C ILE A 274 5.90 -9.85 28.34
N THR A 275 6.50 -9.55 27.18
CA THR A 275 7.48 -8.49 26.99
C THR A 275 7.12 -7.60 25.80
N THR A 276 7.48 -6.32 25.90
CA THR A 276 7.44 -5.35 24.80
C THR A 276 8.70 -4.48 24.86
N TYR A 277 9.24 -4.12 23.70
CA TYR A 277 10.44 -3.28 23.56
C TYR A 277 11.63 -3.78 24.42
N GLY A 278 11.83 -5.10 24.46
CA GLY A 278 12.91 -5.75 25.21
C GLY A 278 12.76 -5.74 26.73
N ALA A 279 11.62 -5.30 27.27
CA ALA A 279 11.34 -5.25 28.70
C ALA A 279 10.06 -6.00 29.06
N ALA A 280 9.86 -6.31 30.34
CA ALA A 280 8.59 -6.86 30.83
C ALA A 280 7.43 -5.89 30.52
N TRP A 281 6.25 -6.45 30.23
CA TRP A 281 5.05 -5.68 29.95
C TRP A 281 4.74 -4.68 31.08
N SER A 282 4.71 -3.39 30.75
CA SER A 282 4.65 -2.30 31.74
C SER A 282 3.28 -1.65 31.92
N ASN A 283 2.32 -1.95 31.04
CA ASN A 283 0.98 -1.35 31.03
C ASN A 283 -0.05 -2.31 31.62
N PRO A 284 -1.32 -1.93 31.85
CA PRO A 284 -2.35 -2.87 32.29
C PRO A 284 -2.40 -4.10 31.38
N ILE A 285 -2.59 -5.30 31.95
CA ILE A 285 -2.59 -6.56 31.18
C ILE A 285 -3.75 -6.64 30.17
N THR A 286 -4.76 -5.79 30.30
CA THR A 286 -5.89 -5.66 29.39
C THR A 286 -5.63 -4.68 28.24
N SER A 287 -4.53 -3.93 28.28
CA SER A 287 -4.21 -2.95 27.23
C SER A 287 -3.75 -3.65 25.96
N ILE A 288 -4.09 -3.05 24.82
CA ILE A 288 -3.70 -3.51 23.49
C ILE A 288 -3.15 -2.33 22.69
N TYR A 289 -2.06 -2.56 21.96
CA TYR A 289 -1.38 -1.53 21.18
C TYR A 289 -1.07 -2.03 19.77
N PRO A 290 -0.89 -1.14 18.78
CA PRO A 290 -0.37 -1.56 17.49
C PRO A 290 1.04 -2.15 17.66
N ARG A 291 1.35 -3.15 16.82
CA ARG A 291 2.68 -3.76 16.74
C ARG A 291 3.18 -3.90 15.31
N LYS A 292 2.26 -3.94 14.34
CA LYS A 292 2.61 -3.84 12.93
C LYS A 292 3.22 -2.47 12.65
N TYR A 293 4.31 -2.42 11.88
CA TYR A 293 5.07 -1.20 11.59
C TYR A 293 5.70 -0.52 12.82
N THR A 294 5.83 -1.24 13.94
CA THR A 294 6.65 -0.81 15.08
C THR A 294 7.95 -1.61 15.11
N ASN A 295 8.94 -1.09 15.82
CA ASN A 295 10.23 -1.68 16.09
C ASN A 295 10.24 -2.56 17.35
N ASP A 296 9.07 -2.88 17.91
CA ASP A 296 8.94 -3.85 18.99
C ASP A 296 9.48 -5.22 18.54
N GLY A 297 10.34 -5.82 19.36
CA GLY A 297 11.04 -7.07 19.05
C GLY A 297 12.23 -6.93 18.09
N LEU A 298 12.61 -5.70 17.69
CA LEU A 298 13.78 -5.43 16.82
C LEU A 298 14.98 -4.84 17.57
N GLY A 299 15.05 -5.05 18.89
CA GLY A 299 16.15 -4.56 19.72
C GLY A 299 16.07 -3.08 20.10
N ARG A 300 14.97 -2.39 19.76
CA ARG A 300 14.74 -1.00 20.15
C ARG A 300 13.96 -0.91 21.47
N PRO A 301 14.38 -0.06 22.43
CA PRO A 301 13.68 0.11 23.70
C PRO A 301 12.47 1.06 23.64
N PHE A 302 12.33 1.83 22.55
CA PHE A 302 11.24 2.76 22.23
C PHE A 302 11.28 3.15 20.75
N GLU A 303 10.23 3.80 20.27
CA GLU A 303 10.08 4.33 18.92
C GLU A 303 10.64 5.74 18.76
N THR A 304 11.03 6.08 17.54
CA THR A 304 11.49 7.43 17.19
C THR A 304 10.78 7.91 15.92
N THR A 305 10.86 9.21 15.62
CA THR A 305 10.37 9.77 14.35
C THR A 305 11.15 9.27 13.13
N GLU A 306 12.21 8.49 13.32
CA GLU A 306 13.05 7.91 12.29
C GLU A 306 12.89 6.39 12.28
N SER A 307 11.94 5.91 11.48
CA SER A 307 11.78 4.49 11.18
C SER A 307 12.07 4.21 9.72
N GLY A 308 12.92 3.21 9.48
CA GLY A 308 13.30 2.75 8.15
C GLY A 308 12.35 1.72 7.56
N ILE A 309 11.31 1.29 8.28
CA ILE A 309 10.43 0.22 7.79
C ILE A 309 9.71 0.68 6.51
N ASN A 310 9.83 -0.07 5.41
CA ASN A 310 9.10 0.23 4.17
C ASN A 310 7.56 0.08 4.33
N TYR A 311 6.79 0.99 3.72
CA TYR A 311 5.33 0.88 3.69
C TYR A 311 4.87 0.00 2.51
N ARG A 312 4.24 -1.13 2.82
CA ARG A 312 3.74 -2.07 1.80
C ARG A 312 2.41 -1.58 1.22
N VAL A 313 2.43 -1.11 -0.02
CA VAL A 313 1.23 -0.63 -0.74
C VAL A 313 0.39 -1.80 -1.25
N LEU A 314 1.05 -2.85 -1.75
CA LEU A 314 0.39 -4.06 -2.24
C LEU A 314 1.28 -5.29 -1.99
N ARG A 315 0.66 -6.38 -1.53
CA ARG A 315 1.33 -7.64 -1.20
C ARG A 315 0.63 -8.84 -1.83
N TYR A 316 1.33 -9.96 -1.93
CA TYR A 316 0.80 -11.16 -2.57
C TYR A 316 -0.40 -11.76 -1.82
N ALA A 317 -0.45 -11.61 -0.49
CA ALA A 317 -1.64 -11.94 0.27
C ALA A 317 -2.89 -11.17 -0.20
N ASP A 318 -2.73 -9.93 -0.67
CA ASP A 318 -3.85 -9.14 -1.21
C ASP A 318 -4.34 -9.77 -2.51
N ILE A 319 -3.43 -10.22 -3.39
CA ILE A 319 -3.79 -10.92 -4.64
C ILE A 319 -4.59 -12.20 -4.36
N LEU A 320 -4.11 -13.03 -3.43
CA LEU A 320 -4.79 -14.28 -3.06
C LEU A 320 -6.21 -14.03 -2.57
N LEU A 321 -6.38 -13.06 -1.67
CA LEU A 321 -7.67 -12.76 -1.06
C LEU A 321 -8.62 -12.05 -2.04
N MET A 322 -8.11 -11.12 -2.85
CA MET A 322 -8.91 -10.47 -3.89
C MET A 322 -9.37 -11.47 -4.95
N TYR A 323 -8.53 -12.42 -5.36
CA TYR A 323 -8.94 -13.45 -6.32
C TYR A 323 -9.96 -14.42 -5.71
N ALA A 324 -9.78 -14.82 -4.45
CA ALA A 324 -10.77 -15.60 -3.72
C ALA A 324 -12.13 -14.88 -3.62
N GLU A 325 -12.11 -13.57 -3.36
CA GLU A 325 -13.32 -12.75 -3.33
C GLU A 325 -14.02 -12.73 -4.69
N VAL A 326 -13.28 -12.48 -5.78
CA VAL A 326 -13.83 -12.52 -7.14
C VAL A 326 -14.46 -13.88 -7.46
N LEU A 327 -13.78 -14.98 -7.12
CA LEU A 327 -14.32 -16.33 -7.34
C LEU A 327 -15.61 -16.55 -6.54
N ASN A 328 -15.66 -16.09 -5.29
CA ASN A 328 -16.87 -16.18 -4.49
C ASN A 328 -18.04 -15.36 -5.07
N GLU A 329 -17.78 -14.11 -5.45
CA GLU A 329 -18.79 -13.19 -6.01
C GLU A 329 -19.31 -13.64 -7.39
N THR A 330 -18.56 -14.49 -8.09
CA THR A 330 -18.94 -15.05 -9.41
C THR A 330 -19.51 -16.48 -9.31
N GLY A 331 -19.82 -16.96 -8.11
CA GLY A 331 -20.45 -18.27 -7.87
C GLY A 331 -19.49 -19.47 -7.92
N LYS A 332 -18.17 -19.21 -7.95
CA LYS A 332 -17.09 -20.22 -7.95
C LYS A 332 -16.49 -20.41 -6.56
N THR A 333 -17.32 -20.37 -5.51
CA THR A 333 -16.85 -20.40 -4.10
C THR A 333 -15.93 -21.57 -3.78
N ALA A 334 -16.17 -22.75 -4.36
CA ALA A 334 -15.30 -23.92 -4.14
C ALA A 334 -13.87 -23.69 -4.66
N GLU A 335 -13.71 -22.93 -5.75
CA GLU A 335 -12.41 -22.56 -6.33
C GLU A 335 -11.69 -21.48 -5.51
N ALA A 336 -12.41 -20.74 -4.64
CA ALA A 336 -11.82 -19.71 -3.77
C ALA A 336 -11.03 -20.31 -2.59
N TYR A 337 -11.44 -21.48 -2.09
CA TYR A 337 -10.88 -22.07 -0.87
C TYR A 337 -9.37 -22.30 -0.91
N PRO A 338 -8.75 -22.81 -1.99
CA PRO A 338 -7.30 -22.97 -2.05
C PRO A 338 -6.51 -21.68 -1.83
N TYR A 339 -7.01 -20.54 -2.30
CA TYR A 339 -6.34 -19.24 -2.15
C TYR A 339 -6.45 -18.69 -0.73
N ILE A 340 -7.63 -18.82 -0.11
CA ILE A 340 -7.82 -18.49 1.32
C ILE A 340 -6.95 -19.41 2.18
N GLN A 341 -6.92 -20.70 1.85
CA GLN A 341 -6.18 -21.71 2.61
C GLN A 341 -4.67 -21.45 2.57
N GLN A 342 -4.10 -20.91 1.49
CA GLN A 342 -2.70 -20.50 1.47
C GLN A 342 -2.38 -19.45 2.56
N VAL A 343 -3.22 -18.42 2.69
CA VAL A 343 -3.04 -17.38 3.73
C VAL A 343 -3.23 -17.96 5.13
N ARG A 344 -4.20 -18.86 5.30
CA ARG A 344 -4.49 -19.54 6.57
C ARG A 344 -3.44 -20.58 6.95
N THR A 345 -2.74 -21.18 6.00
CA THR A 345 -1.69 -22.19 6.27
C THR A 345 -0.39 -21.53 6.70
N ARG A 346 -0.15 -20.29 6.25
CA ARG A 346 0.98 -19.48 6.73
C ARG A 346 0.79 -19.03 8.18
N ALA A 347 -0.45 -18.72 8.57
CA ALA A 347 -0.84 -18.40 9.94
C ALA A 347 -1.01 -19.68 10.76
#